data_AF-A0A2K0TH20-F1
#
_entry.id   AF-A0A2K0TH20-F1
#
_cell.length_a   1.000
_cell.length_b   1.000
_cell.length_c   1.000
_cell.angle_alpha   90.00
_cell.angle_beta   90.00
_cell.angle_gamma   90.00
#
_symmetry.space_group_name_H-M   'P 1'
#
loop_
_entity.id
_entity.type
_entity.pdbx_description
1 polymer ?
#
loop_
_entity_poly.entity_id
_entity_poly.type
_entity_poly.pdbx_seq_one_letter_code
_entity_poly.pdbx_strand_id
1 'polypeptide(L)'
;MGSPDPYGRQLNGMGGGVSSLSKVCVVSPSTRDDADVDFEFVQVVIDDGSLDFASNCGNMTAAIGPFALDEGLLGSSNVILASSTKCASVRIYNVNTKKNIIASFPVDGDAPKFVPHGTYQMDGVPGTASKILLSFQSPGGTQTGKVLPTGQSLTSMNVKDKNGRKITASLVDVANPGVYVDSSDLEIRPDITPAELDQQKDTMALLEAVRREAAELMGMDPNTASVPKIVILFRPADKEASAGL
;
A
#
# COMPACT_ATOMS: atom_id res chain seq x y z
N MET A 1 -2.81 16.06 -12.12
CA MET A 1 -3.22 14.67 -12.43
C MET A 1 -4.29 14.55 -13.50
N GLY A 2 -5.09 15.58 -13.78
CA GLY A 2 -6.23 15.46 -14.71
C GLY A 2 -7.53 15.10 -13.98
N SER A 3 -7.63 15.48 -12.70
CA SER A 3 -8.85 15.40 -11.89
C SER A 3 -9.26 16.79 -11.41
N PRO A 4 -10.55 17.03 -11.12
CA PRO A 4 -11.68 16.10 -11.26
C PRO A 4 -11.94 15.70 -12.72
N ASP A 5 -12.27 14.43 -12.96
CA ASP A 5 -12.68 13.92 -14.27
C ASP A 5 -13.87 12.96 -14.15
N PRO A 6 -15.10 13.43 -14.47
CA PRO A 6 -16.31 12.60 -14.39
C PRO A 6 -16.33 11.47 -15.43
N TYR A 7 -15.44 11.50 -16.43
CA TYR A 7 -15.30 10.42 -17.41
C TYR A 7 -14.28 9.36 -16.97
N GLY A 8 -13.53 9.61 -15.90
CA GLY A 8 -12.58 8.66 -15.33
C GLY A 8 -11.37 8.35 -16.20
N ARG A 9 -10.96 9.25 -17.11
CA ARG A 9 -9.88 9.00 -18.09
C ARG A 9 -8.59 9.78 -17.80
N GLN A 10 -8.70 10.94 -17.15
CA GLN A 10 -7.62 11.87 -16.82
C GLN A 10 -6.79 12.36 -18.04
N LEU A 11 -7.41 12.48 -19.22
CA LEU A 11 -6.73 12.78 -20.50
C LEU A 11 -6.01 14.15 -20.56
N ASN A 12 -6.33 15.07 -19.65
CA ASN A 12 -5.71 16.40 -19.55
C ASN A 12 -4.69 16.48 -18.40
N GLY A 13 -4.09 15.36 -18.00
CA GLY A 13 -3.06 15.31 -16.98
C GLY A 13 -2.21 14.04 -17.03
N MET A 14 -1.42 13.84 -15.97
CA MET A 14 -0.50 12.69 -15.84
C MET A 14 -1.18 11.40 -15.34
N GLY A 15 -2.42 11.48 -14.89
CA GLY A 15 -3.15 10.33 -14.34
C GLY A 15 -3.64 9.37 -15.42
N GLY A 16 -3.83 8.11 -15.04
CA GLY A 16 -4.26 7.04 -15.96
C GLY A 16 -5.72 6.60 -15.85
N GLY A 17 -6.57 7.34 -15.12
CA GLY A 17 -8.00 7.00 -15.00
C GLY A 17 -8.32 5.81 -14.09
N VAL A 18 -7.32 5.26 -13.40
CA VAL A 18 -7.47 4.21 -12.39
C VAL A 18 -6.65 4.53 -11.16
N SER A 19 -7.05 4.02 -9.99
CA SER A 19 -6.46 4.40 -8.69
C SER A 19 -4.95 4.10 -8.59
N SER A 20 -4.48 3.04 -9.26
CA SER A 20 -3.07 2.65 -9.34
C SER A 20 -2.22 3.66 -10.13
N LEU A 21 -2.84 4.45 -11.02
CA LEU A 21 -2.19 5.43 -11.90
C LEU A 21 -2.57 6.89 -11.55
N SER A 22 -3.15 7.14 -10.38
CA SER A 22 -3.54 8.47 -9.91
C SER A 22 -2.92 8.81 -8.56
N LYS A 23 -1.60 8.96 -8.56
CA LYS A 23 -0.77 9.02 -7.34
C LYS A 23 0.23 10.16 -7.43
N VAL A 24 0.46 10.84 -6.32
CA VAL A 24 1.53 11.83 -6.16
C VAL A 24 2.42 11.42 -5.00
N CYS A 25 3.72 11.61 -5.17
CA CYS A 25 4.72 11.44 -4.13
C CYS A 25 5.44 12.77 -3.94
N VAL A 26 5.40 13.32 -2.73
CA VAL A 26 6.16 14.51 -2.36
C VAL A 26 7.38 14.03 -1.59
N VAL A 27 8.58 14.43 -2.03
CA VAL A 27 9.85 13.98 -1.46
C VAL A 27 10.71 15.21 -1.16
N SER A 28 11.30 15.25 0.03
CA SER A 28 12.21 16.33 0.43
C SER A 28 13.34 15.80 1.31
N PRO A 29 14.49 16.49 1.39
CA PRO A 29 15.53 16.15 2.36
C PRO A 29 14.96 16.18 3.78
N SER A 30 15.24 15.14 4.57
CA SER A 30 14.76 15.09 5.95
C SER A 30 15.60 16.01 6.84
N THR A 31 14.96 16.61 7.84
CA THR A 31 15.64 17.31 8.94
C THR A 31 15.86 16.40 10.15
N ARG A 32 15.46 15.13 10.06
CA ARG A 32 15.50 14.15 11.15
C ARG A 32 16.83 13.39 11.15
N ASP A 33 17.34 13.06 12.32
CA ASP A 33 18.57 12.26 12.44
C ASP A 33 18.38 10.80 12.01
N ASP A 34 17.14 10.29 12.07
CA ASP A 34 16.78 8.90 11.78
C ASP A 34 16.31 8.66 10.34
N ALA A 35 16.28 9.69 9.49
CA ALA A 35 15.86 9.60 8.10
C ALA A 35 16.74 10.46 7.18
N ASP A 36 16.82 10.07 5.91
CA ASP A 36 17.55 10.81 4.87
C ASP A 36 16.61 11.70 4.05
N VAL A 37 15.38 11.20 3.81
CA VAL A 37 14.32 11.94 3.12
C VAL A 37 12.96 11.75 3.80
N ASP A 38 12.14 12.79 3.72
CA ASP A 38 10.72 12.73 4.06
C ASP A 38 9.91 12.42 2.80
N PHE A 39 8.95 11.50 2.93
CA PHE A 39 8.07 11.04 1.87
C PHE A 39 6.60 11.16 2.29
N GLU A 40 5.81 11.90 1.51
CA GLU A 40 4.37 11.96 1.64
C GLU A 40 3.69 11.40 0.38
N PHE A 41 2.82 10.41 0.59
CA PHE A 41 1.95 9.86 -0.43
C PHE A 41 0.62 10.61 -0.47
N VAL A 42 0.16 10.89 -1.68
CA VAL A 42 -1.16 11.48 -1.92
C VAL A 42 -1.90 10.66 -2.95
N GLN A 43 -3.03 10.09 -2.56
CA GLN A 43 -3.97 9.49 -3.50
C GLN A 43 -4.86 10.60 -4.06
N VAL A 44 -4.90 10.74 -5.38
CA VAL A 44 -5.80 11.68 -6.05
C VAL A 44 -7.06 10.93 -6.43
N VAL A 45 -8.22 11.38 -5.94
CA VAL A 45 -9.52 10.81 -6.29
C VAL A 45 -9.89 11.29 -7.69
N ILE A 46 -10.28 10.34 -8.55
CA ILE A 46 -10.43 10.61 -9.98
C ILE A 46 -11.65 11.50 -10.25
N ASP A 47 -12.78 11.15 -9.64
CA ASP A 47 -14.09 11.75 -9.90
C ASP A 47 -14.17 13.20 -9.40
N ASP A 48 -13.91 13.43 -8.11
CA ASP A 48 -14.07 14.74 -7.48
C ASP A 48 -12.76 15.53 -7.29
N GLY A 49 -11.60 14.92 -7.56
CA GLY A 49 -10.29 15.55 -7.41
C GLY A 49 -9.83 15.74 -5.97
N SER A 50 -10.52 15.18 -4.98
CA SER A 50 -10.11 15.24 -3.58
C SER A 50 -8.75 14.55 -3.38
N LEU A 51 -8.00 15.06 -2.39
CA LEU A 51 -6.68 14.57 -2.05
C LEU A 51 -6.74 13.81 -0.73
N ASP A 52 -6.28 12.56 -0.76
CA ASP A 52 -6.28 11.69 0.39
C ASP A 52 -4.84 11.39 0.85
N PHE A 53 -4.56 11.74 2.10
CA PHE A 53 -3.27 11.64 2.79
C PHE A 53 -3.28 10.54 3.88
N ALA A 54 -4.37 9.77 4.01
CA ALA A 54 -4.60 8.89 5.15
C ALA A 54 -3.80 7.57 5.10
N SER A 55 -3.00 7.32 4.06
CA SER A 55 -2.31 6.04 3.91
C SER A 55 -0.93 6.17 3.30
N ASN A 56 -0.12 5.13 3.43
CA ASN A 56 1.07 4.94 2.61
C ASN A 56 0.71 4.16 1.32
N CYS A 57 1.52 4.31 0.28
CA CYS A 57 1.57 3.38 -0.84
C CYS A 57 2.91 2.62 -0.87
N GLY A 58 2.87 1.35 -0.49
CA GLY A 58 4.05 0.47 -0.49
C GLY A 58 4.74 0.38 -1.85
N ASN A 59 3.96 0.32 -2.95
CA ASN A 59 4.50 0.27 -4.31
C ASN A 59 5.30 1.53 -4.65
N MET A 60 4.76 2.71 -4.35
CA MET A 60 5.45 3.97 -4.63
C MET A 60 6.68 4.17 -3.76
N THR A 61 6.69 3.61 -2.55
CA THR A 61 7.85 3.67 -1.64
C THR A 61 9.11 3.10 -2.31
N ALA A 62 8.98 2.11 -3.21
CA ALA A 62 10.11 1.53 -3.93
C ALA A 62 10.84 2.56 -4.82
N ALA A 63 10.16 3.58 -5.33
CA ALA A 63 10.75 4.60 -6.18
C ALA A 63 11.47 5.72 -5.39
N ILE A 64 11.16 5.88 -4.10
CA ILE A 64 11.60 7.05 -3.31
C ILE A 64 13.11 7.05 -3.09
N GLY A 65 13.69 5.91 -2.72
CA GLY A 65 15.13 5.77 -2.52
C GLY A 65 15.93 6.09 -3.79
N PRO A 66 15.65 5.43 -4.94
CA PRO A 66 16.27 5.76 -6.22
C PRO A 66 16.08 7.22 -6.64
N PHE A 67 14.86 7.75 -6.53
CA PHE A 67 14.57 9.15 -6.86
C PHE A 67 15.41 10.12 -6.02
N ALA A 68 15.47 9.91 -4.70
CA ALA A 68 16.25 10.76 -3.80
C ALA A 68 17.75 10.76 -4.13
N LEU A 69 18.30 9.61 -4.51
CA LEU A 69 19.68 9.51 -4.98
C LEU A 69 19.89 10.28 -6.29
N ASP A 70 19.07 9.98 -7.30
CA ASP A 70 19.28 10.50 -8.65
C ASP A 70 19.05 12.02 -8.74
N GLU A 71 18.12 12.56 -7.95
CA GLU A 71 17.83 14.00 -7.83
C GLU A 71 18.74 14.74 -6.84
N GLY A 72 19.67 14.05 -6.17
CA GLY A 72 20.63 14.67 -5.26
C GLY A 72 20.01 15.21 -3.97
N LEU A 73 18.94 14.57 -3.48
CA LEU A 73 18.29 14.91 -2.20
C LEU A 73 19.01 14.33 -0.98
N LEU A 74 19.98 13.44 -1.21
CA LEU A 74 20.75 12.79 -0.15
C LEU A 74 21.94 13.66 0.28
N GLY A 75 22.14 13.81 1.59
CA GLY A 75 23.35 14.41 2.15
C GLY A 75 24.62 13.58 1.86
N SER A 76 25.79 14.21 1.88
CA SER A 76 27.08 13.62 1.50
C SER A 76 27.50 12.38 2.31
N SER A 77 26.85 12.13 3.46
CA SER A 77 27.13 11.02 4.38
C SER A 77 26.27 9.77 4.19
N ASN A 78 25.26 9.79 3.31
CA ASN A 78 24.11 8.88 3.42
C ASN A 78 24.08 7.74 2.38
N VAL A 79 25.12 7.59 1.55
CA VAL A 79 25.24 6.45 0.61
C VAL A 79 26.17 5.40 1.21
N ILE A 80 25.59 4.41 1.89
CA ILE A 80 26.36 3.23 2.36
C ILE A 80 26.61 2.31 1.16
N LEU A 81 27.74 2.47 0.49
CA LEU A 81 28.20 1.55 -0.55
C LEU A 81 28.73 0.26 0.11
N ALA A 82 27.98 -0.83 0.05
CA ALA A 82 28.50 -2.13 0.45
C ALA A 82 29.62 -2.57 -0.50
N SER A 83 30.79 -2.94 0.04
CA SER A 83 32.05 -3.06 -0.72
C SER A 83 32.11 -4.20 -1.76
N SER A 84 31.17 -5.14 -1.76
CA SER A 84 31.14 -6.29 -2.69
C SER A 84 30.06 -6.18 -3.78
N THR A 85 29.06 -5.33 -3.57
CA THR A 85 27.92 -5.09 -4.46
C THR A 85 27.56 -3.64 -4.25
N LYS A 86 27.86 -2.78 -5.24
CA LYS A 86 27.52 -1.37 -5.21
C LYS A 86 26.00 -1.23 -5.01
N CYS A 87 25.59 -1.06 -3.76
CA CYS A 87 24.21 -0.90 -3.33
C CYS A 87 24.15 0.39 -2.51
N ALA A 88 23.07 1.14 -2.64
CA ALA A 88 22.73 2.23 -1.74
C ALA A 88 21.64 1.76 -0.77
N SER A 89 21.59 2.40 0.40
CA SER A 89 20.51 2.24 1.36
C SER A 89 20.05 3.63 1.79
N VAL A 90 18.75 3.90 1.68
CA VAL A 90 18.14 5.19 1.99
C VAL A 90 17.08 5.00 3.06
N ARG A 91 17.16 5.79 4.14
CA ARG A 91 16.17 5.86 5.21
C ARG A 91 15.10 6.88 4.83
N ILE A 92 13.87 6.42 4.74
CA ILE A 92 12.72 7.20 4.31
C ILE A 92 11.79 7.34 5.51
N TYR A 93 11.52 8.57 5.94
CA TYR A 93 10.45 8.85 6.88
C TYR A 93 9.15 9.06 6.11
N ASN A 94 8.20 8.13 6.27
CA ASN A 94 6.89 8.28 5.67
C ASN A 94 6.01 9.18 6.56
N VAL A 95 5.66 10.35 6.04
CA VAL A 95 4.91 11.40 6.76
C VAL A 95 3.50 10.93 7.10
N ASN A 96 2.82 10.22 6.19
CA ASN A 96 1.43 9.75 6.39
C ASN A 96 1.30 8.80 7.58
N THR A 97 2.27 7.89 7.75
CA THR A 97 2.23 6.79 8.74
C THR A 97 3.14 7.02 9.93
N LYS A 98 4.02 8.03 9.86
CA LYS A 98 5.04 8.33 10.87
C LYS A 98 5.98 7.15 11.11
N LYS A 99 6.30 6.40 10.06
CA LYS A 99 7.17 5.21 10.09
C LYS A 99 8.41 5.40 9.25
N ASN A 100 9.51 4.80 9.70
CA ASN A 100 10.74 4.71 8.93
C ASN A 100 10.72 3.47 8.04
N ILE A 101 11.22 3.63 6.82
CA ILE A 101 11.36 2.57 5.82
C ILE A 101 12.77 2.65 5.27
N ILE A 102 13.44 1.52 5.12
CA ILE A 102 14.77 1.46 4.50
C ILE A 102 14.61 0.89 3.09
N ALA A 103 15.03 1.64 2.08
CA ALA A 103 15.08 1.21 0.70
C ALA A 103 16.52 0.89 0.31
N SER A 104 16.78 -0.36 -0.08
CA SER A 104 18.10 -0.81 -0.53
C SER A 104 18.04 -1.28 -1.99
N PHE A 105 18.92 -0.73 -2.82
CA PHE A 105 18.87 -0.90 -4.28
C PHE A 105 20.25 -0.80 -4.92
N PRO A 106 20.48 -1.41 -6.10
CA PRO A 106 21.78 -1.37 -6.76
C PRO A 106 22.07 0.02 -7.35
N VAL A 107 23.34 0.39 -7.30
CA VAL A 107 23.88 1.63 -7.87
C VAL A 107 25.16 1.34 -8.65
N ASP A 108 25.53 2.21 -9.58
CA ASP A 108 26.81 2.11 -10.29
C ASP A 108 27.38 3.49 -10.65
N GLY A 109 28.62 3.54 -11.12
CA GLY A 109 29.40 4.74 -11.37
C GLY A 109 30.27 5.16 -10.18
N ASP A 110 31.15 6.14 -10.42
CA ASP A 110 31.97 6.81 -9.40
C ASP A 110 31.15 7.86 -8.64
N ALA A 111 30.27 8.56 -9.36
CA ALA A 111 29.12 9.28 -8.80
C ALA A 111 27.92 8.32 -8.85
N PRO A 112 27.54 7.66 -7.73
CA PRO A 112 26.56 6.58 -7.76
C PRO A 112 25.21 7.03 -8.32
N LYS A 113 24.68 6.26 -9.27
CA LYS A 113 23.33 6.42 -9.83
C LYS A 113 22.56 5.11 -9.73
N PHE A 114 21.23 5.20 -9.66
CA PHE A 114 20.39 4.00 -9.64
C PHE A 114 20.59 3.14 -10.89
N VAL A 115 20.64 1.82 -10.71
CA VAL A 115 20.66 0.86 -11.82
C VAL A 115 19.24 0.31 -12.02
N PRO A 116 18.49 0.71 -13.05
CA PRO A 116 17.11 0.27 -13.25
C PRO A 116 16.99 -1.16 -13.81
N HIS A 117 18.01 -1.63 -14.53
CA HIS A 117 17.99 -2.94 -15.19
C HIS A 117 18.48 -4.05 -14.26
N GLY A 118 17.89 -5.23 -14.38
CA GLY A 118 18.24 -6.41 -13.60
C GLY A 118 17.42 -7.63 -14.02
N THR A 119 17.52 -8.71 -13.26
CA THR A 119 16.87 -9.99 -13.55
C THR A 119 15.66 -10.28 -12.66
N TYR A 120 15.30 -9.36 -11.77
CA TYR A 120 14.18 -9.57 -10.86
C TYR A 120 12.84 -9.41 -11.61
N GLN A 121 11.94 -10.37 -11.39
CA GLN A 121 10.58 -10.39 -11.91
C GLN A 121 9.60 -10.10 -10.77
N MET A 122 8.56 -9.31 -11.07
CA MET A 122 7.49 -8.98 -10.13
C MET A 122 6.15 -9.21 -10.82
N ASP A 123 5.26 -9.95 -10.16
CA ASP A 123 3.92 -10.22 -10.69
C ASP A 123 3.17 -8.92 -10.97
N GLY A 124 2.50 -8.86 -12.11
CA GLY A 124 1.81 -7.66 -12.59
C GLY A 124 2.69 -6.63 -13.32
N VAL A 125 4.02 -6.82 -13.36
CA VAL A 125 4.94 -5.94 -14.11
C VAL A 125 5.62 -6.73 -15.24
N PRO A 126 5.39 -6.40 -16.51
CA PRO A 126 6.05 -7.08 -17.63
C PRO A 126 7.58 -6.88 -17.63
N GLY A 127 8.32 -7.96 -17.86
CA GLY A 127 9.78 -7.93 -18.03
C GLY A 127 10.57 -8.13 -16.73
N THR A 128 11.79 -7.61 -16.69
CA THR A 128 12.68 -7.68 -15.52
C THR A 128 13.29 -6.33 -15.20
N ALA A 129 13.54 -6.09 -13.91
CA ALA A 129 14.18 -4.89 -13.40
C ALA A 129 15.18 -5.23 -12.30
N SER A 130 15.89 -4.22 -11.78
CA SER A 130 16.67 -4.38 -10.57
C SER A 130 15.77 -4.61 -9.35
N LYS A 131 16.28 -5.37 -8.38
CA LYS A 131 15.55 -5.61 -7.13
C LYS A 131 15.75 -4.43 -6.18
N ILE A 132 14.65 -3.93 -5.65
CA ILE A 132 14.63 -2.95 -4.55
C ILE A 132 14.07 -3.65 -3.31
N LEU A 133 14.85 -3.70 -2.24
CA LEU A 133 14.42 -4.26 -0.97
C LEU A 133 13.89 -3.14 -0.08
N LEU A 134 12.63 -3.26 0.34
CA LEU A 134 12.00 -2.37 1.32
C LEU A 134 11.92 -3.06 2.68
N SER A 135 12.42 -2.39 3.72
CA SER A 135 12.33 -2.85 5.11
C SER A 135 11.52 -1.83 5.93
N PHE A 136 10.28 -2.18 6.25
CA PHE A 136 9.38 -1.35 7.04
C PHE A 136 9.70 -1.49 8.54
N GLN A 137 10.21 -0.43 9.16
CA GLN A 137 10.65 -0.45 10.56
C GLN A 137 9.47 -0.20 11.50
N SER A 138 9.27 -1.10 12.47
CA SER A 138 8.17 -1.02 13.46
C SER A 138 6.80 -0.66 12.84
N PRO A 139 6.31 -1.44 11.85
CA PRO A 139 5.22 -1.05 10.96
C PRO A 139 3.84 -1.02 11.63
N GLY A 140 3.71 -1.45 12.88
CA GLY A 140 2.42 -1.53 13.59
C GLY A 140 1.85 -0.17 13.99
N GLY A 141 0.52 -0.05 14.00
CA GLY A 141 -0.20 1.09 14.56
C GLY A 141 -0.01 2.38 13.78
N THR A 142 -0.07 2.33 12.45
CA THR A 142 0.15 3.50 11.59
C THR A 142 -0.96 4.54 11.69
N GLN A 143 -2.20 4.11 11.94
CA GLN A 143 -3.36 5.00 12.08
C GLN A 143 -4.01 4.91 13.47
N THR A 144 -3.91 3.74 14.11
CA THR A 144 -4.62 3.42 15.35
C THR A 144 -3.70 3.38 16.57
N GLY A 145 -2.38 3.45 16.36
CA GLY A 145 -1.36 3.32 17.40
C GLY A 145 -1.18 1.89 17.95
N LYS A 146 -1.92 0.89 17.44
CA LYS A 146 -1.81 -0.52 17.87
C LYS A 146 -1.79 -1.45 16.66
N VAL A 147 -1.09 -2.59 16.78
CA VAL A 147 -1.14 -3.64 15.74
C VAL A 147 -2.54 -4.26 15.64
N LEU A 148 -3.18 -4.49 16.78
CA LEU A 148 -4.54 -4.99 16.90
C LEU A 148 -5.39 -3.91 17.59
N PRO A 149 -6.11 -3.05 16.84
CA PRO A 149 -6.84 -1.91 17.40
C PRO A 149 -7.89 -2.33 18.45
N THR A 150 -8.55 -3.48 18.22
CA THR A 150 -9.54 -4.06 19.13
C THR A 150 -8.93 -4.85 20.29
N GLY A 151 -7.61 -5.09 20.26
CA GLY A 151 -6.91 -5.94 21.22
C GLY A 151 -7.13 -7.45 21.05
N GLN A 152 -7.87 -7.87 20.01
CA GLN A 152 -8.17 -9.27 19.72
C GLN A 152 -7.64 -9.66 18.34
N SER A 153 -7.22 -10.91 18.17
CA SER A 153 -6.82 -11.44 16.86
C SER A 153 -8.01 -11.65 15.92
N LEU A 154 -9.18 -11.99 16.48
CA LEU A 154 -10.44 -12.12 15.75
C LEU A 154 -11.49 -11.25 16.42
N THR A 155 -12.19 -10.47 15.62
CA THR A 155 -13.28 -9.57 16.04
C THR A 155 -14.55 -10.00 15.34
N SER A 156 -15.63 -10.15 16.08
CA SER A 156 -16.96 -10.43 15.52
C SER A 156 -17.74 -9.14 15.35
N MET A 157 -18.27 -8.90 14.16
CA MET A 157 -18.89 -7.64 13.76
C MET A 157 -20.33 -7.89 13.31
N ASN A 158 -21.26 -7.05 13.75
CA ASN A 158 -22.63 -7.04 13.26
C ASN A 158 -22.70 -6.06 12.08
N VAL A 159 -22.64 -6.59 10.87
CA VAL A 159 -22.54 -5.78 9.66
C VAL A 159 -23.89 -5.17 9.34
N LYS A 160 -23.90 -3.85 9.14
CA LYS A 160 -25.08 -3.07 8.75
C LYS A 160 -25.37 -3.25 7.24
N ASP A 161 -25.50 -4.50 6.78
CA ASP A 161 -25.94 -4.84 5.43
C ASP A 161 -27.45 -5.13 5.38
N LYS A 162 -27.98 -5.47 4.20
CA LYS A 162 -29.40 -5.77 4.03
C LYS A 162 -29.90 -7.00 4.80
N ASN A 163 -28.99 -7.87 5.25
CA ASN A 163 -29.31 -9.15 5.88
C ASN A 163 -28.96 -9.20 7.37
N GLY A 164 -28.31 -8.18 7.93
CA GLY A 164 -27.85 -8.14 9.31
C GLY A 164 -26.82 -9.23 9.62
N ARG A 165 -25.87 -9.46 8.70
CA ARG A 165 -24.89 -10.55 8.82
C ARG A 165 -23.93 -10.33 9.99
N LYS A 166 -23.53 -11.45 10.63
CA LYS A 166 -22.44 -11.47 11.60
C LYS A 166 -21.20 -12.04 10.94
N ILE A 167 -20.15 -11.23 10.84
CA ILE A 167 -18.89 -11.60 10.17
C ILE A 167 -17.76 -11.59 11.19
N THR A 168 -16.84 -12.54 11.07
CA THR A 168 -15.62 -12.56 11.89
C THR A 168 -14.42 -12.14 11.04
N ALA A 169 -13.63 -11.20 11.53
CA ALA A 169 -12.49 -10.67 10.81
C ALA A 169 -11.29 -10.42 11.73
N SER A 170 -10.08 -10.46 11.17
CA SER A 170 -8.89 -9.91 11.84
C SER A 170 -8.77 -8.44 11.45
N LEU A 171 -8.76 -7.54 12.44
CA LEU A 171 -8.59 -6.10 12.24
C LEU A 171 -7.16 -5.74 12.62
N VAL A 172 -6.33 -5.44 11.62
CA VAL A 172 -4.88 -5.30 11.79
C VAL A 172 -4.42 -3.96 11.23
N ASP A 173 -3.57 -3.25 11.97
CA ASP A 173 -2.93 -2.03 11.51
C ASP A 173 -1.40 -2.23 11.47
N VAL A 174 -0.93 -2.67 10.30
CA VAL A 174 0.50 -2.90 10.00
C VAL A 174 0.79 -2.36 8.60
N ALA A 175 1.65 -1.36 8.49
CA ALA A 175 1.93 -0.55 7.30
C ALA A 175 0.72 0.27 6.79
N ASN A 176 -0.45 -0.34 6.68
CA ASN A 176 -1.75 0.31 6.59
C ASN A 176 -2.80 -0.54 7.33
N PRO A 177 -3.89 0.08 7.82
CA PRO A 177 -5.04 -0.65 8.38
C PRO A 177 -5.71 -1.57 7.36
N GLY A 178 -6.04 -2.79 7.79
CA GLY A 178 -6.65 -3.85 6.99
C GLY A 178 -7.67 -4.70 7.75
N VAL A 179 -8.71 -5.12 7.03
CA VAL A 179 -9.80 -5.99 7.47
C VAL A 179 -9.67 -7.29 6.70
N TYR A 180 -9.28 -8.36 7.40
CA TYR A 180 -9.04 -9.66 6.79
C TYR A 180 -10.20 -10.60 7.11
N VAL A 181 -10.92 -11.02 6.07
CA VAL A 181 -12.16 -11.79 6.17
C VAL A 181 -12.01 -13.09 5.40
N ASP A 182 -12.45 -14.21 5.98
CA ASP A 182 -12.50 -15.48 5.28
C ASP A 182 -13.60 -15.45 4.20
N SER A 183 -13.30 -15.94 2.99
CA SER A 183 -14.24 -15.91 1.87
C SER A 183 -15.54 -16.69 2.14
N SER A 184 -15.52 -17.68 3.04
CA SER A 184 -16.70 -18.47 3.41
C SER A 184 -17.76 -17.66 4.16
N ASP A 185 -17.38 -16.60 4.88
CA ASP A 185 -18.32 -15.66 5.53
C ASP A 185 -18.97 -14.70 4.51
N LEU A 186 -18.44 -14.63 3.28
CA LEU A 186 -18.86 -13.70 2.23
C LEU A 186 -19.61 -14.37 1.06
N GLU A 187 -19.70 -15.70 1.06
CA GLU A 187 -20.31 -16.48 -0.04
C GLU A 187 -19.61 -16.24 -1.40
N ILE A 188 -18.32 -15.89 -1.38
CA ILE A 188 -17.52 -15.62 -2.58
C ILE A 188 -16.77 -16.89 -2.99
N ARG A 189 -16.92 -17.29 -4.26
CA ARG A 189 -16.21 -18.43 -4.84
C ARG A 189 -14.70 -18.14 -4.99
N PRO A 190 -13.82 -19.14 -4.78
CA PRO A 190 -12.37 -18.94 -4.80
C PRO A 190 -11.76 -18.61 -6.17
N ASP A 191 -12.44 -18.97 -7.25
CA ASP A 191 -12.00 -18.74 -8.63
C ASP A 191 -12.56 -17.44 -9.24
N ILE A 192 -13.15 -16.55 -8.43
CA ILE A 192 -13.69 -15.29 -8.91
C ILE A 192 -12.59 -14.38 -9.45
N THR A 193 -12.80 -13.81 -10.64
CA THR A 193 -11.89 -12.81 -11.19
C THR A 193 -12.22 -11.41 -10.67
N PRO A 194 -11.26 -10.47 -10.63
CA PRO A 194 -11.54 -9.08 -10.25
C PRO A 194 -12.68 -8.46 -11.07
N ALA A 195 -12.69 -8.68 -12.39
CA ALA A 195 -13.72 -8.14 -13.27
C ALA A 195 -15.12 -8.70 -13.00
N GLU A 196 -15.23 -9.96 -12.56
CA GLU A 196 -16.51 -10.55 -12.16
C GLU A 196 -16.96 -10.03 -10.79
N LEU A 197 -16.03 -9.86 -9.84
CA LEU A 197 -16.34 -9.32 -8.52
C LEU A 197 -16.82 -7.87 -8.61
N ASP A 198 -16.16 -7.04 -9.43
CA ASP A 198 -16.53 -5.64 -9.66
C ASP A 198 -17.96 -5.48 -10.22
N GLN A 199 -18.46 -6.49 -10.94
CA GLN A 199 -19.83 -6.51 -11.48
C GLN A 199 -20.88 -6.95 -10.45
N GLN A 200 -20.49 -7.58 -9.34
CA GLN A 200 -21.40 -8.06 -8.30
C GLN A 200 -21.74 -6.96 -7.29
N LYS A 201 -22.71 -6.12 -7.65
CA LYS A 201 -23.13 -4.96 -6.85
C LYS A 201 -23.47 -5.29 -5.40
N ASP A 202 -24.17 -6.39 -5.16
CA ASP A 202 -24.54 -6.82 -3.81
C ASP A 202 -23.32 -7.21 -2.97
N THR A 203 -22.37 -7.92 -3.58
CA THR A 203 -21.10 -8.32 -2.94
C THR A 203 -20.25 -7.09 -2.64
N MET A 204 -20.12 -6.16 -3.59
CA MET A 204 -19.39 -4.91 -3.39
C MET A 204 -20.01 -4.05 -2.27
N ALA A 205 -21.34 -3.98 -2.20
CA ALA A 205 -22.03 -3.29 -1.11
C ALA A 205 -21.80 -3.96 0.25
N LEU A 206 -21.77 -5.30 0.31
CA LEU A 206 -21.42 -6.04 1.52
C LEU A 206 -19.97 -5.75 1.96
N LEU A 207 -19.01 -5.80 1.04
CA LEU A 207 -17.60 -5.53 1.33
C LEU A 207 -17.41 -4.11 1.89
N GLU A 208 -18.11 -3.12 1.34
CA GLU A 208 -18.08 -1.75 1.87
C GLU A 208 -18.73 -1.66 3.26
N ALA A 209 -19.86 -2.33 3.49
CA ALA A 209 -20.50 -2.37 4.81
C ALA A 209 -19.58 -3.00 5.88
N VAL A 210 -18.88 -4.09 5.54
CA VAL A 210 -17.87 -4.73 6.39
C VAL A 210 -16.72 -3.76 6.69
N ARG A 211 -16.18 -3.10 5.67
CA ARG A 211 -15.07 -2.16 5.81
C ARG A 211 -15.44 -0.99 6.74
N ARG A 212 -16.63 -0.42 6.58
CA ARG A 212 -17.12 0.69 7.40
C ARG A 212 -17.30 0.29 8.87
N GLU A 213 -17.93 -0.86 9.13
CA GLU A 213 -18.11 -1.38 10.49
C GLU A 213 -16.75 -1.65 11.17
N ALA A 214 -15.81 -2.24 10.43
CA ALA A 214 -14.46 -2.45 10.92
C ALA A 214 -13.73 -1.12 11.21
N ALA A 215 -13.88 -0.11 10.36
CA ALA A 215 -13.30 1.22 10.59
C ALA A 215 -13.79 1.82 11.92
N GLU A 216 -15.11 1.76 12.19
CA GLU A 216 -15.70 2.20 13.45
C GLU A 216 -15.07 1.46 14.66
N LEU A 217 -14.96 0.13 14.58
CA LEU A 217 -14.36 -0.71 15.64
C LEU A 217 -12.86 -0.47 15.83
N MET A 218 -12.15 -0.05 14.78
CA MET A 218 -10.74 0.34 14.82
C MET A 218 -10.54 1.77 15.35
N GLY A 219 -11.62 2.53 15.59
CA GLY A 219 -11.57 3.93 15.99
C GLY A 219 -11.17 4.88 14.86
N MET A 220 -11.44 4.51 13.61
CA MET A 220 -11.13 5.27 12.40
C MET A 220 -12.40 5.90 11.81
N ASP A 221 -12.23 6.87 10.91
CA ASP A 221 -13.36 7.46 10.17
C ASP A 221 -13.89 6.46 9.10
N PRO A 222 -15.15 6.00 9.20
CA PRO A 222 -15.72 5.07 8.23
C PRO A 222 -15.94 5.70 6.85
N ASN A 223 -15.88 7.02 6.70
CA ASN A 223 -16.06 7.68 5.39
C ASN A 223 -14.75 7.80 4.59
N THR A 224 -13.61 7.57 5.22
CA THR A 224 -12.34 7.48 4.50
C THR A 224 -12.29 6.16 3.74
N ALA A 225 -12.45 6.21 2.40
CA ALA A 225 -12.56 4.99 1.59
C ALA A 225 -11.22 4.28 1.36
N SER A 226 -10.09 4.99 1.52
CA SER A 226 -8.77 4.39 1.29
C SER A 226 -8.30 3.50 2.45
N VAL A 227 -8.82 3.67 3.65
CA VAL A 227 -8.45 2.90 4.84
C VAL A 227 -9.65 2.65 5.77
N PRO A 228 -9.74 1.49 6.43
CA PRO A 228 -8.90 0.32 6.23
C PRO A 228 -9.15 -0.35 4.87
N LYS A 229 -8.17 -1.11 4.37
CA LYS A 229 -8.37 -1.99 3.19
C LYS A 229 -9.17 -3.21 3.60
N ILE A 230 -10.01 -3.74 2.70
CA ILE A 230 -10.63 -5.05 2.89
C ILE A 230 -9.87 -6.10 2.08
N VAL A 231 -9.58 -7.24 2.72
CA VAL A 231 -8.84 -8.36 2.14
C VAL A 231 -9.66 -9.62 2.34
N ILE A 232 -9.97 -10.29 1.24
CA ILE A 232 -10.67 -11.57 1.23
C ILE A 232 -9.60 -12.66 1.22
N LEU A 233 -9.68 -13.56 2.20
CA LEU A 233 -8.78 -14.70 2.33
C LEU A 233 -9.48 -15.95 1.79
N PHE A 234 -8.83 -16.61 0.85
CA PHE A 234 -9.26 -17.91 0.34
C PHE A 234 -8.37 -18.99 0.94
N ARG A 235 -8.95 -20.16 1.21
CA ARG A 235 -8.14 -21.34 1.52
C ARG A 235 -7.37 -21.74 0.26
N PRO A 236 -6.08 -22.09 0.36
CA PRO A 236 -5.33 -22.59 -0.78
C PRO A 236 -6.02 -23.83 -1.34
N ALA A 237 -6.00 -24.00 -2.67
CA ALA A 237 -6.47 -25.25 -3.25
C ALA A 237 -5.52 -26.39 -2.81
N ASP A 238 -6.03 -27.62 -2.66
CA ASP A 238 -5.23 -28.78 -2.19
C ASP A 238 -3.92 -28.97 -2.98
N LYS A 239 -3.94 -28.60 -4.26
CA LYS A 239 -2.78 -28.66 -5.17
C LYS A 239 -1.73 -27.58 -4.89
N GLU A 240 -2.14 -26.40 -4.44
CA GLU A 240 -1.26 -25.27 -4.09
C GLU A 240 -0.67 -25.47 -2.70
N ALA A 241 -1.49 -25.93 -1.74
CA ALA A 241 -1.04 -26.30 -0.40
C ALA A 241 0.05 -27.39 -0.43
N SER A 242 -0.07 -28.35 -1.35
CA SER A 242 0.94 -29.41 -1.57
C SER A 242 2.24 -28.89 -2.21
N ALA A 243 2.21 -27.72 -2.86
CA ALA A 243 3.36 -27.07 -3.47
C ALA A 243 4.04 -26.04 -2.54
N GLY A 244 3.46 -25.77 -1.36
CA GLY A 244 3.98 -24.76 -0.42
C GLY A 244 3.76 -23.32 -0.90
N LEU A 245 2.73 -23.09 -1.73
CA LEU A 245 2.31 -21.79 -2.24
C LEU A 245 1.04 -21.32 -1.53
#